data_AF-B5CW55-F1
#
_entry.id   AF-B5CW55-F1
#
_cell.length_a   1.000
_cell.length_b   1.000
_cell.length_c   1.000
_cell.angle_alpha   90.00
_cell.angle_beta   90.00
_cell.angle_gamma   90.00
#
_symmetry.space_group_name_H-M   'P 1'
#
loop_
_entity.id
_entity.type
_entity.pdbx_description
1 polymer ?
#
loop_
_entity_poly.entity_id
_entity_poly.type
_entity_poly.pdbx_seq_one_letter_code
_entity_poly.pdbx_strand_id
1 'polypeptide(L)'
;MEIQKRCKYCGKLFIAHTLATQYCSRQCNGKDYKRKMREKEISDYLESNPQDVPAEVSSQKSVLEQKRFLTPREAAAYLGIGKSSVYRELASGLIKAVQMKGKTLIRRKDIDGLFDRAKEYQTRTGKIHKKREYYTVSQIVNKFHTTRRAVWNRCEKYGIKKVYQGRNTFYDKALVDIHFAELIAEVDMNDYYTIDQIMEKFSMSHAAVLSFVQRNDIPRITQGRKVYYSRAHIDTFKGERENVDPLYYTYKDIHEKYKLSKDQINYYVHNYNIPNHKQGRLTIVERNSFDRIIRLECAFINKYCTFRNLY
;
A
#
# COMPACT_ATOMS: atom_id res chain seq x y z
N MET A 1 -36.70 8.09 51.61
CA MET A 1 -36.29 9.47 51.29
C MET A 1 -34.96 9.40 50.54
N GLU A 2 -34.88 9.96 49.35
CA GLU A 2 -33.65 9.98 48.54
C GLU A 2 -33.19 11.44 48.37
N ILE A 3 -31.98 11.74 48.82
CA ILE A 3 -31.44 13.10 48.85
C ILE A 3 -30.14 13.14 48.05
N GLN A 4 -30.06 14.01 47.05
CA GLN A 4 -28.82 14.23 46.31
C GLN A 4 -27.84 15.08 47.14
N LYS A 5 -26.63 14.55 47.40
CA LYS A 5 -25.59 15.21 48.19
C LYS A 5 -24.25 15.20 47.47
N ARG A 6 -23.33 16.09 47.86
CA ARG A 6 -21.94 16.11 47.40
C ARG A 6 -21.04 15.36 48.38
N CYS A 7 -20.22 14.41 47.89
CA CYS A 7 -19.28 13.68 48.73
C CYS A 7 -18.17 14.60 49.24
N LYS A 8 -17.92 14.61 50.56
CA LYS A 8 -16.87 15.43 51.19
C LYS A 8 -15.44 15.11 50.70
N TYR A 9 -15.18 13.87 50.27
CA TYR A 9 -13.85 13.45 49.84
C TYR A 9 -13.59 13.70 48.34
N CYS A 10 -14.47 13.21 47.45
CA CYS A 10 -14.24 13.25 46.00
C CYS A 10 -15.02 14.34 45.27
N GLY A 11 -15.88 15.09 45.97
CA GLY A 11 -16.66 16.19 45.39
C GLY A 11 -17.78 15.77 44.43
N LYS A 12 -17.99 14.46 44.20
CA LYS A 12 -19.04 13.95 43.28
C LYS A 12 -20.42 13.98 43.93
N LEU A 13 -21.45 14.18 43.10
CA LEU A 13 -22.85 14.06 43.51
C LEU A 13 -23.24 12.59 43.67
N PHE A 14 -23.99 12.25 44.70
CA PHE A 14 -24.50 10.91 44.96
C PHE A 14 -25.87 10.95 45.65
N ILE A 15 -26.62 9.86 45.57
CA ILE A 15 -27.94 9.73 46.21
C ILE A 15 -27.73 9.13 47.61
N ALA A 16 -28.17 9.84 48.64
CA ALA A 16 -28.13 9.40 50.02
C ALA A 16 -29.54 8.99 50.48
N HIS A 17 -29.63 7.83 51.11
CA HIS A 17 -30.89 7.34 51.71
C HIS A 17 -31.07 7.78 53.17
N THR A 18 -30.06 8.44 53.76
CA THR A 18 -30.10 8.97 55.14
C THR A 18 -29.48 10.37 55.24
N LEU A 19 -29.93 11.14 56.22
CA LEU A 19 -29.42 12.48 56.51
C LEU A 19 -27.95 12.45 56.99
N ALA A 20 -27.50 11.37 57.63
CA ALA A 20 -26.14 11.22 58.13
C ALA A 20 -25.09 10.84 57.06
N THR A 21 -25.49 10.36 55.87
CA THR A 21 -24.51 9.96 54.85
C THR A 21 -23.80 11.17 54.25
N GLN A 22 -22.46 11.20 54.36
CA GLN A 22 -21.58 12.30 53.92
C GLN A 22 -20.67 11.92 52.71
N TYR A 23 -20.57 10.63 52.38
CA TYR A 23 -19.68 10.13 51.34
C TYR A 23 -20.42 9.24 50.35
N CYS A 24 -19.97 9.24 49.09
CA CYS A 24 -20.59 8.42 48.04
C CYS A 24 -20.29 6.92 48.17
N SER A 25 -19.31 6.52 49.00
CA SER A 25 -18.92 5.12 49.19
C SER A 25 -18.10 4.95 50.47
N ARG A 26 -18.07 3.71 50.99
CA ARG A 26 -17.20 3.32 52.11
C ARG A 26 -15.72 3.58 51.82
N GLN A 27 -15.29 3.46 50.56
CA GLN A 27 -13.93 3.79 50.14
C GLN A 27 -13.61 5.28 50.29
N CYS A 28 -14.52 6.17 49.90
CA CYS A 28 -14.33 7.62 50.08
C CYS A 28 -14.27 8.00 51.56
N ASN A 29 -15.12 7.39 52.41
CA ASN A 29 -15.07 7.60 53.85
C ASN A 29 -13.71 7.16 54.44
N GLY A 30 -13.23 5.96 54.10
CA GLY A 30 -11.94 5.46 54.58
C GLY A 30 -10.74 6.29 54.10
N LYS A 31 -10.79 6.82 52.87
CA LYS A 31 -9.74 7.72 52.36
C LYS A 31 -9.75 9.08 53.06
N ASP A 32 -10.94 9.63 53.33
CA ASP A 32 -11.08 10.89 54.07
C ASP A 32 -10.59 10.78 55.51
N TYR A 33 -10.94 9.67 56.18
CA TYR A 33 -10.46 9.38 57.53
C TYR A 33 -8.91 9.34 57.59
N LYS A 34 -8.27 8.58 56.68
CA LYS A 34 -6.80 8.51 56.61
C LYS A 34 -6.16 9.85 56.28
N ARG A 35 -6.81 10.70 55.47
CA ARG A 35 -6.34 12.05 55.17
C ARG A 35 -6.33 12.91 56.44
N LYS A 36 -7.43 12.93 57.19
CA LYS A 36 -7.55 13.70 58.44
C LYS A 36 -6.54 13.25 59.49
N MET A 37 -6.33 11.95 59.64
CA MET A 37 -5.31 11.43 60.57
C MET A 37 -3.92 11.92 60.19
N ARG A 38 -3.56 11.87 58.89
CA ARG A 38 -2.28 12.40 58.41
C ARG A 38 -2.16 13.92 58.58
N GLU A 39 -3.22 14.67 58.29
CA GLU A 39 -3.23 16.13 58.49
C GLU A 39 -3.04 16.49 59.96
N LYS A 40 -3.64 15.72 60.87
CA LYS A 40 -3.42 15.85 62.31
C LYS A 40 -1.99 15.52 62.70
N GLU A 41 -1.44 14.39 62.24
CA GLU A 41 -0.03 14.01 62.49
C GLU A 41 0.95 15.09 62.00
N ILE A 42 0.69 15.67 60.82
CA ILE A 42 1.48 16.79 60.27
C ILE A 42 1.34 18.04 61.14
N SER A 43 0.12 18.37 61.57
CA SER A 43 -0.13 19.52 62.44
C SER A 43 0.57 19.37 63.79
N ASP A 44 0.41 18.22 64.44
CA ASP A 44 1.03 17.89 65.74
C ASP A 44 2.57 17.96 65.63
N TYR A 45 3.14 17.48 64.51
CA TYR A 45 4.57 17.59 64.21
C TYR A 45 5.03 19.04 64.00
N LEU A 46 4.26 19.85 63.25
CA LEU A 46 4.60 21.26 63.02
C LEU A 46 4.53 22.08 64.30
N GLU A 47 3.63 21.74 65.23
CA GLU A 47 3.52 22.35 66.55
C GLU A 47 4.72 21.99 67.45
N SER A 48 5.22 20.74 67.39
CA SER A 48 6.44 20.34 68.11
C SER A 48 7.73 20.86 67.48
N ASN A 49 7.70 21.20 66.18
CA ASN A 49 8.86 21.65 65.41
C ASN A 49 8.60 22.99 64.68
N PRO A 50 8.57 24.12 65.41
CA PRO A 50 8.26 25.43 64.83
C PRO A 50 9.27 25.93 63.76
N GLN A 51 10.48 25.36 63.73
CA GLN A 51 11.52 25.70 62.74
C GLN A 51 11.24 25.08 61.36
N ASP A 52 10.43 24.02 61.30
CA ASP A 52 10.08 23.30 60.07
C ASP A 52 8.81 23.87 59.40
N VAL A 53 8.23 24.92 59.99
CA VAL A 53 7.07 25.64 59.45
C VAL A 53 7.47 26.31 58.12
N PRO A 54 6.81 25.97 57.00
CA PRO A 54 7.07 26.64 55.74
C PRO A 54 6.80 28.14 55.90
N ALA A 55 7.84 28.97 55.79
CA ALA A 55 7.71 30.42 55.83
C ALA A 55 6.61 30.86 54.84
N GLU A 56 5.66 31.67 55.33
CA GLU A 56 4.53 32.12 54.52
C GLU A 56 5.02 32.71 53.19
N VAL A 57 4.52 32.15 52.09
CA VAL A 57 4.93 32.43 50.70
C VAL A 57 4.71 33.90 50.31
N SER A 58 3.93 34.64 51.09
CA SER A 58 3.52 36.02 50.79
C SER A 58 4.68 37.04 50.94
N SER A 59 5.59 36.85 51.91
CA SER A 59 6.65 37.83 52.21
C SER A 59 7.93 37.68 51.38
N GLN A 60 8.11 36.57 50.65
CA GLN A 60 9.34 36.31 49.89
C GLN A 60 9.39 37.02 48.53
N LYS A 61 8.24 37.36 47.92
CA LYS A 61 8.22 38.01 46.59
C LYS A 61 8.87 39.39 46.60
N SER A 62 8.57 40.21 47.60
CA SER A 62 9.11 41.57 47.73
C SER A 62 10.63 41.60 47.92
N VAL A 63 11.20 40.60 48.62
CA VAL A 63 12.65 40.47 48.82
C VAL A 63 13.35 39.97 47.54
N LEU A 64 12.71 39.08 46.78
CA LEU A 64 13.24 38.61 45.50
C LEU A 64 13.19 39.71 44.42
N GLU A 65 12.23 40.62 44.52
CA GLU A 65 12.10 41.76 43.61
C GLU A 65 13.27 42.76 43.68
N GLN A 66 14.01 42.79 44.79
CA GLN A 66 15.15 43.71 44.98
C GLN A 66 16.51 43.10 44.58
N LYS A 67 16.58 41.78 44.36
CA LYS A 67 17.85 41.11 44.01
C LYS A 67 18.22 41.33 42.54
N ARG A 68 19.48 41.75 42.31
CA ARG A 68 20.06 41.88 40.95
C ARG A 68 20.37 40.54 40.28
N PHE A 69 20.70 39.52 41.07
CA PHE A 69 21.04 38.18 40.60
C PHE A 69 20.16 37.15 41.31
N LEU A 70 19.67 36.17 40.55
CA LEU A 70 18.79 35.13 41.03
C LEU A 70 19.44 33.76 40.80
N THR A 71 19.26 32.84 41.76
CA THR A 71 19.53 31.42 41.54
C THR A 71 18.41 30.79 40.69
N PRO A 72 18.61 29.61 40.06
CA PRO A 72 17.55 28.95 39.31
C PRO A 72 16.28 28.67 40.12
N ARG A 73 16.41 28.46 41.44
CA ARG A 73 15.27 28.26 42.34
C ARG A 73 14.50 29.56 42.58
N GLU A 74 15.21 30.67 42.76
CA GLU A 74 14.61 31.98 42.93
C GLU A 74 14.02 32.51 41.61
N ALA A 75 14.68 32.28 40.47
CA ALA A 75 14.16 32.61 39.15
C ALA A 75 12.87 31.83 38.84
N ALA A 76 12.78 30.57 39.25
CA ALA A 76 11.56 29.77 39.15
C ALA A 76 10.41 30.39 39.96
N ALA A 77 10.68 30.81 41.20
CA ALA A 77 9.70 31.49 42.05
C ALA A 77 9.30 32.87 41.49
N TYR A 78 10.25 33.63 40.94
CA TYR A 78 10.02 34.93 40.33
C TYR A 78 9.13 34.84 39.08
N LEU A 79 9.41 33.89 38.18
CA LEU A 79 8.64 33.67 36.95
C LEU A 79 7.35 32.86 37.17
N GLY A 80 7.16 32.26 38.36
CA GLY A 80 6.04 31.36 38.63
C GLY A 80 6.08 30.05 37.83
N ILE A 81 7.28 29.58 37.41
CA ILE A 81 7.47 28.34 36.65
C ILE A 81 8.24 27.30 37.48
N GLY A 82 8.23 26.03 37.05
CA GLY A 82 9.01 24.98 37.72
C GLY A 82 10.53 25.15 37.54
N LYS A 83 11.33 24.74 38.54
CA LYS A 83 12.82 24.73 38.50
C LYS A 83 13.37 24.01 37.26
N SER A 84 12.73 22.92 36.85
CA SER A 84 13.09 22.15 35.65
C SER A 84 12.88 22.96 34.36
N SER A 85 11.82 23.77 34.28
CA SER A 85 11.60 24.67 33.15
C SER A 85 12.68 25.74 33.08
N VAL A 86 13.09 26.31 34.22
CA VAL A 86 14.22 27.26 34.24
C VAL A 86 15.48 26.60 33.66
N TYR A 87 15.86 25.40 34.12
CA TYR A 87 17.03 24.72 33.55
C TYR A 87 16.91 24.42 32.06
N ARG A 88 15.71 24.07 31.56
CA ARG A 88 15.48 23.93 30.12
C ARG A 88 15.71 25.24 29.37
N GLU A 89 15.24 26.37 29.91
CA GLU A 89 15.44 27.68 29.28
C GLU A 89 16.90 28.17 29.34
N LEU A 90 17.65 27.75 30.38
CA LEU A 90 19.09 27.97 30.44
C LEU A 90 19.83 27.11 29.40
N ALA A 91 19.44 25.84 29.26
CA ALA A 91 20.03 24.92 28.29
C ALA A 91 19.70 25.28 26.84
N SER A 92 18.50 25.82 26.58
CA SER A 92 18.13 26.36 25.27
C SER A 92 18.85 27.67 24.93
N GLY A 93 19.53 28.29 25.90
CA GLY A 93 20.22 29.56 25.76
C GLY A 93 19.28 30.78 25.71
N LEU A 94 17.98 30.59 25.97
CA LEU A 94 16.99 31.67 25.98
C LEU A 94 17.29 32.66 27.12
N ILE A 95 17.67 32.14 28.28
CA ILE A 95 18.07 32.93 29.46
C ILE A 95 19.58 32.81 29.64
N LYS A 96 20.30 33.94 29.70
CA LYS A 96 21.74 33.95 29.97
C LYS A 96 22.01 33.72 31.46
N ALA A 97 22.99 32.87 31.75
CA ALA A 97 23.45 32.63 33.11
C ALA A 97 24.95 32.34 33.16
N VAL A 98 25.52 32.50 34.35
CA VAL A 98 26.91 32.17 34.66
C VAL A 98 26.92 31.01 35.64
N GLN A 99 27.65 29.95 35.30
CA GLN A 99 27.88 28.82 36.18
C GLN A 99 29.23 29.00 36.88
N MET A 100 29.19 29.09 38.21
CA MET A 100 30.36 29.06 39.08
C MET A 100 30.47 27.68 39.75
N LYS A 101 31.60 27.41 40.41
CA LYS A 101 31.77 26.19 41.21
C LYS A 101 30.70 26.13 42.30
N GLY A 102 29.67 25.31 42.10
CA GLY A 102 28.57 25.07 43.04
C GLY A 102 27.33 25.97 42.92
N LYS A 103 27.33 27.02 42.10
CA LYS A 103 26.17 27.93 41.95
C LYS A 103 25.97 28.40 40.51
N THR A 104 24.71 28.61 40.12
CA THR A 104 24.33 29.23 38.85
C THR A 104 23.65 30.56 39.17
N LEU A 105 24.08 31.62 38.51
CA LEU A 105 23.53 32.96 38.70
C LEU A 105 22.92 33.46 37.39
N ILE A 106 21.69 33.94 37.48
CA ILE A 106 20.93 34.53 36.39
C ILE A 106 20.79 36.03 36.70
N ARG A 107 21.11 36.90 35.74
CA ARG A 107 20.86 38.34 35.91
C ARG A 107 19.39 38.61 35.74
N ARG A 108 18.79 39.39 36.64
CA ARG A 108 17.37 39.76 36.55
C ARG A 108 17.05 40.46 35.22
N LYS A 109 17.91 41.38 34.79
CA LYS A 109 17.78 42.10 33.50
C LYS A 109 17.67 41.16 32.29
N ASP A 110 18.34 40.01 32.32
CA ASP A 110 18.28 39.03 31.22
C ASP A 110 16.93 38.28 31.21
N ILE A 111 16.27 38.14 32.37
CA ILE A 111 14.91 37.60 32.48
C ILE A 111 13.89 38.64 32.03
N ASP A 112 13.99 39.87 32.52
CA ASP A 112 13.05 40.95 32.16
C ASP A 112 13.14 41.24 30.64
N GLY A 113 14.36 41.23 30.08
CA GLY A 113 14.60 41.37 28.64
C GLY A 113 14.14 40.20 27.76
N LEU A 114 13.56 39.14 28.34
CA LEU A 114 12.82 38.11 27.57
C LEU A 114 11.51 38.67 27.06
N PHE A 115 10.84 39.50 27.87
CA PHE A 115 9.55 40.07 27.53
C PHE A 115 9.71 41.18 26.47
N ASP A 116 10.81 41.93 26.53
CA ASP A 116 11.15 42.95 25.53
C ASP A 116 11.44 42.36 24.14
N ARG A 117 11.93 41.12 24.08
CA ARG A 117 12.32 40.41 22.84
C ARG A 117 11.46 39.18 22.58
N ALA A 118 10.22 39.19 23.10
CA ALA A 118 9.34 38.05 23.01
C ALA A 118 9.02 37.73 21.55
N LYS A 119 9.13 36.45 21.18
CA LYS A 119 8.62 35.96 19.90
C LYS A 119 7.08 36.04 19.92
N GLU A 120 6.49 36.25 18.75
CA GLU A 120 5.04 36.18 18.59
C GLU A 120 4.49 34.87 19.17
N TYR A 121 3.36 34.98 19.89
CA TYR A 121 2.75 33.84 20.54
C TYR A 121 2.31 32.79 19.53
N GLN A 122 2.98 31.65 19.53
CA GLN A 122 2.59 30.50 18.71
C GLN A 122 1.48 29.72 19.43
N THR A 123 0.30 29.66 18.81
CA THR A 123 -0.78 28.83 19.33
C THR A 123 -0.31 27.38 19.37
N ARG A 124 -0.59 26.69 20.48
CA ARG A 124 -0.30 25.25 20.60
C ARG A 124 -1.28 24.48 19.71
N THR A 125 -1.03 24.43 18.42
CA THR A 125 -1.76 23.53 17.53
C THR A 125 -1.37 22.11 17.91
N GLY A 126 -2.28 21.38 18.57
CA GLY A 126 -2.10 19.95 18.80
C GLY A 126 -1.84 19.24 17.47
N LYS A 127 -1.12 18.11 17.50
CA LYS A 127 -0.95 17.28 16.31
C LYS A 127 -2.34 16.83 15.84
N ILE A 128 -2.85 17.43 14.77
CA ILE A 128 -4.10 16.98 14.14
C ILE A 128 -3.80 15.62 13.50
N HIS A 129 -4.20 14.54 14.14
CA HIS A 129 -4.17 13.22 13.53
C HIS A 129 -5.20 13.19 12.39
N LYS A 130 -4.72 13.16 11.14
CA LYS A 130 -5.60 12.97 9.98
C LYS A 130 -6.41 11.68 10.20
N LYS A 131 -7.74 11.79 10.15
CA LYS A 131 -8.65 10.65 10.22
C LYS A 131 -8.38 9.76 9.00
N ARG A 132 -7.68 8.64 9.20
CA ARG A 132 -7.48 7.63 8.15
C ARG A 132 -8.77 6.82 8.01
N GLU A 133 -9.29 6.75 6.80
CA GLU A 133 -10.42 5.89 6.48
C GLU A 133 -9.91 4.47 6.19
N TYR A 134 -10.65 3.48 6.67
CA TYR A 134 -10.28 2.08 6.53
C TYR A 134 -11.37 1.28 5.84
N TYR A 135 -10.97 0.29 5.05
CA TYR A 135 -11.86 -0.75 4.55
C TYR A 135 -11.78 -2.02 5.38
N THR A 136 -12.94 -2.63 5.60
CA THR A 136 -13.05 -4.04 6.02
C THR A 136 -12.82 -4.98 4.84
N VAL A 137 -12.37 -6.21 5.12
CA VAL A 137 -12.22 -7.24 4.08
C VAL A 137 -13.50 -7.42 3.26
N SER A 138 -14.67 -7.44 3.90
CA SER A 138 -15.96 -7.60 3.20
C SER A 138 -16.27 -6.45 2.25
N GLN A 139 -15.92 -5.21 2.61
CA GLN A 139 -16.06 -4.07 1.72
C GLN A 139 -15.13 -4.17 0.50
N ILE A 140 -13.89 -4.63 0.69
CA ILE A 140 -12.94 -4.84 -0.42
C ILE A 140 -13.46 -5.92 -1.37
N VAL A 141 -13.94 -7.03 -0.82
CA VAL A 141 -14.56 -8.12 -1.60
C VAL A 141 -15.72 -7.62 -2.44
N ASN A 142 -16.63 -6.84 -1.84
CA ASN A 142 -17.80 -6.32 -2.54
C ASN A 142 -17.44 -5.25 -3.59
N LYS A 143 -16.47 -4.37 -3.28
CA LYS A 143 -16.06 -3.27 -4.17
C LYS A 143 -15.28 -3.75 -5.40
N PHE A 144 -14.38 -4.72 -5.22
CA PHE A 144 -13.48 -5.20 -6.28
C PHE A 144 -13.86 -6.58 -6.81
N HIS A 145 -15.06 -7.07 -6.48
CA HIS A 145 -15.60 -8.37 -6.90
C HIS A 145 -14.60 -9.53 -6.79
N THR A 146 -13.83 -9.54 -5.71
CA THR A 146 -12.72 -10.48 -5.50
C THR A 146 -13.00 -11.41 -4.33
N THR A 147 -12.22 -12.48 -4.16
CA THR A 147 -12.37 -13.40 -3.04
C THR A 147 -11.61 -12.92 -1.81
N ARG A 148 -12.06 -13.28 -0.59
CA ARG A 148 -11.36 -12.94 0.66
C ARG A 148 -9.88 -13.33 0.66
N ARG A 149 -9.56 -14.51 0.11
CA ARG A 149 -8.18 -15.00 0.01
C ARG A 149 -7.34 -14.16 -0.95
N ALA A 150 -7.91 -13.74 -2.08
CA ALA A 150 -7.24 -12.84 -3.01
C ALA A 150 -6.95 -11.48 -2.38
N VAL A 151 -7.86 -10.93 -1.56
CA VAL A 151 -7.60 -9.70 -0.78
C VAL A 151 -6.37 -9.86 0.10
N TRP A 152 -6.31 -10.94 0.90
CA TRP A 152 -5.16 -11.16 1.81
C TRP A 152 -3.84 -11.33 1.07
N ASN A 153 -3.81 -12.17 0.03
CA ASN A 153 -2.60 -12.39 -0.76
C ASN A 153 -2.12 -11.09 -1.43
N ARG A 154 -3.05 -10.26 -1.93
CA ARG A 154 -2.72 -8.99 -2.59
C ARG A 154 -2.23 -7.95 -1.57
N CYS A 155 -2.88 -7.85 -0.41
CA CYS A 155 -2.42 -6.99 0.68
C CYS A 155 -1.03 -7.40 1.19
N GLU A 156 -0.74 -8.70 1.30
CA GLU A 156 0.59 -9.20 1.67
C GLU A 156 1.64 -8.90 0.58
N LYS A 157 1.30 -9.12 -0.70
CA LYS A 157 2.18 -8.83 -1.83
C LYS A 157 2.61 -7.35 -1.89
N TYR A 158 1.69 -6.42 -1.65
CA TYR A 158 1.97 -4.98 -1.69
C TYR A 158 2.33 -4.38 -0.33
N GLY A 159 2.50 -5.21 0.72
CA GLY A 159 2.91 -4.73 2.05
C GLY A 159 1.89 -3.83 2.75
N ILE A 160 0.59 -3.96 2.44
CA ILE A 160 -0.47 -3.16 3.06
C ILE A 160 -0.68 -3.64 4.50
N LYS A 161 -0.41 -2.77 5.47
CA LYS A 161 -0.46 -3.10 6.90
C LYS A 161 -1.89 -3.48 7.34
N LYS A 162 -2.00 -4.61 8.03
CA LYS A 162 -3.22 -5.08 8.69
C LYS A 162 -3.44 -4.28 9.97
N VAL A 163 -4.60 -3.65 10.10
CA VAL A 163 -5.02 -2.99 11.34
C VAL A 163 -6.15 -3.81 11.96
N TYR A 164 -5.96 -4.26 13.20
CA TYR A 164 -6.97 -5.04 13.91
C TYR A 164 -7.83 -4.13 14.77
N GLN A 165 -9.15 -4.26 14.64
CA GLN A 165 -10.11 -3.63 15.56
C GLN A 165 -11.11 -4.71 16.00
N GLY A 166 -10.86 -5.29 17.17
CA GLY A 166 -11.59 -6.46 17.66
C GLY A 166 -11.30 -7.70 16.80
N ARG A 167 -12.36 -8.36 16.31
CA ARG A 167 -12.26 -9.56 15.45
C ARG A 167 -12.08 -9.23 13.95
N ASN A 168 -12.25 -7.96 13.58
CA ASN A 168 -12.23 -7.54 12.17
C ASN A 168 -10.84 -7.01 11.78
N THR A 169 -10.44 -7.32 10.54
CA THR A 169 -9.20 -6.82 9.93
C THR A 169 -9.53 -5.67 8.97
N PHE A 170 -8.77 -4.60 9.09
CA PHE A 170 -8.92 -3.37 8.34
C PHE A 170 -7.66 -3.03 7.55
N TYR A 171 -7.85 -2.33 6.43
CA TYR A 171 -6.79 -1.85 5.55
C TYR A 171 -7.02 -0.39 5.18
N ASP A 172 -5.94 0.36 4.94
CA ASP A 172 -6.02 1.77 4.55
C ASP A 172 -6.72 1.91 3.20
N LYS A 173 -7.77 2.74 3.16
CA LYS A 173 -8.63 2.92 1.98
C LYS A 173 -7.83 3.36 0.75
N ALA A 174 -6.91 4.31 0.95
CA ALA A 174 -6.13 4.89 -0.15
C ALA A 174 -5.18 3.87 -0.78
N LEU A 175 -4.51 3.06 0.06
CA LEU A 175 -3.60 2.01 -0.42
C LEU A 175 -4.34 0.90 -1.14
N VAL A 176 -5.51 0.49 -0.61
CA VAL A 176 -6.34 -0.51 -1.25
C VAL A 176 -6.78 -0.03 -2.63
N ASP A 177 -7.28 1.21 -2.75
CA ASP A 177 -7.76 1.72 -4.03
C ASP A 177 -6.67 1.78 -5.10
N ILE A 178 -5.45 2.20 -4.74
CA ILE A 178 -4.30 2.21 -5.66
C ILE A 178 -3.95 0.78 -6.11
N HIS A 179 -3.78 -0.15 -5.17
CA HIS A 179 -3.29 -1.49 -5.49
C HIS A 179 -4.35 -2.43 -6.07
N PHE A 180 -5.64 -2.11 -5.94
CA PHE A 180 -6.74 -2.91 -6.48
C PHE A 180 -7.38 -2.29 -7.74
N ALA A 181 -6.95 -1.10 -8.18
CA ALA A 181 -7.49 -0.43 -9.37
C ALA A 181 -7.46 -1.31 -10.64
N GLU A 182 -6.39 -2.09 -10.84
CA GLU A 182 -6.23 -3.01 -11.98
C GLU A 182 -7.33 -4.07 -12.08
N LEU A 183 -7.97 -4.43 -10.96
CA LEU A 183 -9.00 -5.48 -10.93
C LEU A 183 -10.35 -5.01 -11.51
N ILE A 184 -10.55 -3.70 -11.64
CA ILE A 184 -11.78 -3.11 -12.18
C ILE A 184 -11.72 -3.01 -13.71
N ALA A 185 -10.53 -3.18 -14.33
CA ALA A 185 -10.41 -3.11 -15.78
C ALA A 185 -11.35 -4.15 -16.41
N GLU A 186 -12.33 -3.67 -17.18
CA GLU A 186 -13.24 -4.53 -17.93
C GLU A 186 -12.39 -5.32 -18.93
N VAL A 187 -12.28 -6.62 -18.69
CA VAL A 187 -11.55 -7.51 -19.60
C VAL A 187 -12.49 -7.79 -20.77
N ASP A 188 -12.17 -7.24 -21.95
CA ASP A 188 -12.91 -7.57 -23.17
C ASP A 188 -12.76 -9.07 -23.45
N MET A 189 -13.87 -9.80 -23.39
CA MET A 189 -13.88 -11.24 -23.63
C MET A 189 -13.50 -11.58 -25.08
N ASN A 190 -13.57 -10.60 -26.00
CA ASN A 190 -13.13 -10.75 -27.38
C ASN A 190 -11.61 -10.84 -27.53
N ASP A 191 -10.82 -10.42 -26.55
CA ASP A 191 -9.36 -10.50 -26.60
C ASP A 191 -8.82 -11.86 -26.12
N TYR A 192 -9.71 -12.79 -25.77
CA TYR A 192 -9.33 -14.11 -25.25
C TYR A 192 -9.95 -15.27 -26.03
N TYR A 193 -9.23 -16.39 -26.09
CA TYR A 193 -9.71 -17.67 -26.60
C TYR A 193 -10.09 -18.62 -25.45
N THR A 194 -11.16 -19.38 -25.63
CA THR A 194 -11.40 -20.60 -24.85
C THR A 194 -10.56 -21.76 -25.38
N ILE A 195 -10.39 -22.81 -24.58
CA ILE A 195 -9.68 -24.02 -25.02
C ILE A 195 -10.34 -24.60 -26.28
N ASP A 196 -11.66 -24.69 -26.30
CA ASP A 196 -12.43 -25.21 -27.44
C ASP A 196 -12.16 -24.39 -28.71
N GLN A 197 -12.12 -23.06 -28.61
CA GLN A 197 -11.79 -22.17 -29.73
C GLN A 197 -10.35 -22.36 -30.24
N ILE A 198 -9.39 -22.62 -29.35
CA ILE A 198 -8.00 -22.91 -29.76
C ILE A 198 -7.94 -24.27 -30.46
N MET A 199 -8.65 -25.27 -29.93
CA MET A 199 -8.72 -26.61 -30.52
C MET A 199 -9.30 -26.54 -31.94
N GLU A 200 -10.39 -25.80 -32.13
CA GLU A 200 -11.03 -25.61 -33.43
C GLU A 200 -10.15 -24.79 -34.39
N LYS A 201 -9.67 -23.61 -33.95
CA LYS A 201 -8.89 -22.69 -34.81
C LYS A 201 -7.55 -23.29 -35.28
N PHE A 202 -6.87 -24.05 -34.43
CA PHE A 202 -5.53 -24.59 -34.71
C PHE A 202 -5.48 -26.11 -34.88
N SER A 203 -6.64 -26.79 -34.89
CA SER A 203 -6.75 -28.24 -35.01
C SER A 203 -5.86 -29.00 -34.00
N MET A 204 -5.81 -28.50 -32.76
CA MET A 204 -5.01 -29.09 -31.69
C MET A 204 -5.86 -29.98 -30.80
N SER A 205 -5.31 -31.09 -30.31
CA SER A 205 -5.96 -31.85 -29.24
C SER A 205 -5.93 -31.05 -27.93
N HIS A 206 -6.88 -31.33 -27.03
CA HIS A 206 -6.95 -30.66 -25.72
C HIS A 206 -5.61 -30.71 -24.95
N ALA A 207 -4.96 -31.88 -24.92
CA ALA A 207 -3.66 -32.06 -24.26
C ALA A 207 -2.54 -31.24 -24.94
N ALA A 208 -2.58 -31.11 -26.27
CA ALA A 208 -1.62 -30.29 -27.01
C ALA A 208 -1.79 -28.81 -26.69
N VAL A 209 -3.03 -28.32 -26.54
CA VAL A 209 -3.32 -26.93 -26.15
C VAL A 209 -2.75 -26.63 -24.76
N LEU A 210 -3.04 -27.48 -23.77
CA LEU A 210 -2.53 -27.29 -22.40
C LEU A 210 -1.00 -27.26 -22.35
N SER A 211 -0.37 -28.21 -23.03
CA SER A 211 1.10 -28.26 -23.10
C SER A 211 1.69 -27.04 -23.79
N PHE A 212 1.05 -26.54 -24.85
CA PHE A 212 1.49 -25.36 -25.58
C PHE A 212 1.39 -24.09 -24.74
N VAL A 213 0.26 -23.86 -24.07
CA VAL A 213 0.07 -22.71 -23.18
C VAL A 213 1.08 -22.73 -22.05
N GLN A 214 1.27 -23.89 -21.41
CA GLN A 214 2.20 -24.02 -20.29
C GLN A 214 3.65 -23.78 -20.69
N ARG A 215 4.09 -24.32 -21.84
CA ARG A 215 5.48 -24.15 -22.30
C ARG A 215 5.82 -22.71 -22.70
N ASN A 216 4.83 -21.92 -23.12
CA ASN A 216 5.03 -20.55 -23.60
C ASN A 216 4.53 -19.50 -22.59
N ASP A 217 4.22 -19.92 -21.36
CA ASP A 217 3.73 -19.06 -20.27
C ASP A 217 2.63 -18.07 -20.70
N ILE A 218 1.67 -18.55 -21.50
CA ILE A 218 0.64 -17.70 -22.09
C ILE A 218 -0.26 -17.13 -20.98
N PRO A 219 -0.46 -15.80 -20.91
CA PRO A 219 -1.33 -15.18 -19.93
C PRO A 219 -2.75 -15.74 -19.99
N ARG A 220 -3.29 -16.07 -18.81
CA ARG A 220 -4.63 -16.65 -18.67
C ARG A 220 -5.47 -15.89 -17.64
N ILE A 221 -6.76 -15.84 -17.90
CA ILE A 221 -7.78 -15.36 -16.97
C ILE A 221 -8.76 -16.49 -16.66
N THR A 222 -9.28 -16.52 -15.44
CA THR A 222 -10.29 -17.50 -15.02
C THR A 222 -11.57 -16.75 -14.66
N GLN A 223 -12.63 -16.96 -15.44
CA GLN A 223 -13.96 -16.42 -15.13
C GLN A 223 -14.93 -17.59 -14.90
N GLY A 224 -15.47 -17.69 -13.69
CA GLY A 224 -16.31 -18.81 -13.27
C GLY A 224 -15.54 -20.14 -13.29
N ARG A 225 -16.04 -21.13 -14.04
CA ARG A 225 -15.41 -22.46 -14.23
C ARG A 225 -14.59 -22.57 -15.52
N LYS A 226 -14.55 -21.52 -16.35
CA LYS A 226 -13.86 -21.53 -17.65
C LYS A 226 -12.55 -20.75 -17.57
N VAL A 227 -11.57 -21.22 -18.33
CA VAL A 227 -10.24 -20.59 -18.46
C VAL A 227 -10.12 -20.02 -19.86
N TYR A 228 -9.60 -18.81 -19.94
CA TYR A 228 -9.42 -18.08 -21.18
C TYR A 228 -7.96 -17.64 -21.32
N TYR A 229 -7.44 -17.65 -22.54
CA TYR A 229 -6.05 -17.33 -22.86
C TYR A 229 -5.96 -16.17 -23.84
N SER A 230 -4.96 -15.30 -23.69
CA SER A 230 -4.81 -14.12 -24.53
C SER A 230 -4.68 -14.49 -26.02
N ARG A 231 -5.57 -13.96 -26.87
CA ARG A 231 -5.55 -14.18 -28.32
C ARG A 231 -4.25 -13.67 -28.91
N ALA A 232 -3.87 -12.43 -28.60
CA ALA A 232 -2.65 -11.81 -29.12
C ALA A 232 -1.39 -12.69 -28.88
N HIS A 233 -1.24 -13.26 -27.69
CA HIS A 233 -0.12 -14.14 -27.37
C HIS A 233 -0.20 -15.45 -28.16
N ILE A 234 -1.36 -16.11 -28.16
CA ILE A 234 -1.55 -17.36 -28.90
C ILE A 234 -1.29 -17.14 -30.39
N ASP A 235 -1.87 -16.09 -30.96
CA ASP A 235 -1.74 -15.74 -32.37
C ASP A 235 -0.32 -15.29 -32.72
N THR A 236 0.47 -14.73 -31.79
CA THR A 236 1.90 -14.44 -32.03
C THR A 236 2.70 -15.75 -32.13
N PHE A 237 2.52 -16.67 -31.18
CA PHE A 237 3.22 -17.97 -31.17
C PHE A 237 2.75 -18.92 -32.27
N LYS A 238 1.47 -18.82 -32.64
CA LYS A 238 0.85 -19.56 -33.73
C LYS A 238 0.78 -18.75 -35.02
N GLY A 239 1.48 -17.61 -35.06
CA GLY A 239 1.57 -16.63 -36.14
C GLY A 239 0.96 -17.14 -37.41
N GLU A 240 -0.14 -16.49 -37.81
CA GLU A 240 -0.46 -16.18 -39.21
C GLU A 240 0.40 -16.95 -40.20
N ARG A 241 -0.20 -17.81 -41.05
CA ARG A 241 0.44 -18.42 -42.24
C ARG A 241 1.72 -17.67 -42.53
N GLU A 242 2.87 -18.27 -42.17
CA GLU A 242 4.19 -17.60 -42.16
C GLU A 242 4.17 -16.53 -43.24
N ASN A 243 4.37 -15.25 -42.91
CA ASN A 243 4.27 -14.14 -43.87
C ASN A 243 5.32 -14.42 -44.98
N VAL A 244 4.95 -15.28 -45.92
CA VAL A 244 5.79 -15.79 -46.98
C VAL A 244 5.74 -14.67 -47.98
N ASP A 245 6.91 -14.06 -48.19
CA ASP A 245 7.09 -13.02 -49.19
C ASP A 245 6.36 -13.44 -50.48
N PRO A 246 5.51 -12.58 -51.07
CA PRO A 246 4.78 -12.87 -52.31
C PRO A 246 5.64 -13.43 -53.45
N LEU A 247 6.97 -13.22 -53.41
CA LEU A 247 7.96 -13.80 -54.32
C LEU A 247 8.15 -15.33 -54.20
N TYR A 248 7.62 -15.96 -53.15
CA TYR A 248 7.76 -17.40 -52.90
C TYR A 248 6.40 -18.10 -52.87
N TYR A 249 6.45 -19.42 -53.01
CA TYR A 249 5.35 -20.34 -52.82
C TYR A 249 5.62 -21.30 -51.67
N THR A 250 4.60 -21.57 -50.87
CA THR A 250 4.57 -22.79 -50.06
C THR A 250 4.11 -23.97 -50.92
N TYR A 251 4.44 -25.18 -50.49
CA TYR A 251 3.99 -26.40 -51.18
C TYR A 251 2.47 -26.50 -51.24
N LYS A 252 1.77 -25.91 -50.26
CA LYS A 252 0.31 -25.82 -50.26
C LYS A 252 -0.19 -24.90 -51.38
N ASP A 253 0.45 -23.75 -51.58
CA ASP A 253 0.09 -22.82 -52.67
C ASP A 253 0.30 -23.45 -54.05
N ILE A 254 1.39 -24.20 -54.23
CA ILE A 254 1.69 -24.93 -55.48
C ILE A 254 0.63 -26.01 -55.71
N HIS A 255 0.26 -26.76 -54.69
CA HIS A 255 -0.81 -27.75 -54.78
C HIS A 255 -2.15 -27.11 -55.14
N GLU A 256 -2.51 -25.98 -54.53
CA GLU A 256 -3.77 -25.30 -54.82
C GLU A 256 -3.82 -24.75 -56.25
N LYS A 257 -2.71 -24.16 -56.73
CA LYS A 257 -2.60 -23.53 -58.05
C LYS A 257 -2.44 -24.53 -59.20
N TYR A 258 -1.58 -25.53 -59.03
CA TYR A 258 -1.18 -26.46 -60.10
C TYR A 258 -1.69 -27.89 -59.91
N LYS A 259 -2.38 -28.18 -58.80
CA LYS A 259 -2.91 -29.51 -58.45
C LYS A 259 -1.84 -30.61 -58.41
N LEU A 260 -0.59 -30.24 -58.17
CA LEU A 260 0.55 -31.17 -58.05
C LEU A 260 0.62 -31.77 -56.65
N SER A 261 0.92 -33.06 -56.54
CA SER A 261 1.15 -33.73 -55.26
C SER A 261 2.49 -33.31 -54.64
N LYS A 262 2.66 -33.52 -53.34
CA LYS A 262 3.91 -33.18 -52.63
C LYS A 262 5.15 -33.82 -53.27
N ASP A 263 5.03 -35.06 -53.73
CA ASP A 263 6.13 -35.80 -54.35
C ASP A 263 6.46 -35.25 -55.74
N GLN A 264 5.44 -34.84 -56.51
CA GLN A 264 5.65 -34.15 -57.78
C GLN A 264 6.34 -32.81 -57.60
N ILE A 265 5.93 -32.03 -56.59
CA ILE A 265 6.58 -30.75 -56.27
C ILE A 265 8.05 -30.97 -55.93
N ASN A 266 8.36 -31.97 -55.08
CA ASN A 266 9.74 -32.33 -54.76
C ASN A 266 10.54 -32.76 -55.99
N TYR A 267 9.94 -33.56 -56.88
CA TYR A 267 10.56 -33.96 -58.14
C TYR A 267 10.97 -32.73 -58.96
N TYR A 268 10.08 -31.76 -59.15
CA TYR A 268 10.39 -30.54 -59.89
C TYR A 268 11.48 -29.70 -59.23
N VAL A 269 11.38 -29.51 -57.92
CA VAL A 269 12.34 -28.72 -57.15
C VAL A 269 13.75 -29.32 -57.24
N HIS A 270 13.87 -30.65 -57.14
CA HIS A 270 15.16 -31.34 -57.22
C HIS A 270 15.68 -31.49 -58.66
N ASN A 271 14.86 -31.96 -59.60
CA ASN A 271 15.32 -32.27 -60.96
C ASN A 271 15.72 -31.01 -61.75
N TYR A 272 15.05 -29.89 -61.49
CA TYR A 272 15.33 -28.61 -62.14
C TYR A 272 16.12 -27.63 -61.27
N ASN A 273 16.63 -28.08 -60.11
CA ASN A 273 17.41 -27.28 -59.16
C ASN A 273 16.76 -25.92 -58.84
N ILE A 274 15.47 -25.93 -58.49
CA ILE A 274 14.72 -24.71 -58.22
C ILE A 274 15.14 -24.14 -56.87
N PRO A 275 15.47 -22.83 -56.76
CA PRO A 275 15.81 -22.20 -55.50
C PRO A 275 14.71 -22.39 -54.45
N ASN A 276 15.09 -23.00 -53.34
CA ASN A 276 14.22 -23.23 -52.21
C ASN A 276 15.01 -23.08 -50.91
N HIS A 277 14.33 -22.72 -49.84
CA HIS A 277 14.92 -22.69 -48.51
C HIS A 277 13.86 -22.98 -47.45
N LYS A 278 14.32 -23.25 -46.22
CA LYS A 278 13.44 -23.46 -45.08
C LYS A 278 13.11 -22.13 -44.41
N GLN A 279 11.82 -21.82 -44.30
CA GLN A 279 11.30 -20.75 -43.48
C GLN A 279 10.49 -21.43 -42.36
N GLY A 280 10.97 -21.36 -41.12
CA GLY A 280 10.35 -22.08 -40.01
C GLY A 280 10.22 -23.59 -40.26
N ARG A 281 8.98 -24.08 -40.32
CA ARG A 281 8.66 -25.50 -40.59
C ARG A 281 8.39 -25.77 -42.07
N LEU A 282 8.19 -24.73 -42.89
CA LEU A 282 7.87 -24.87 -44.31
C LEU A 282 9.13 -24.84 -45.17
N THR A 283 9.07 -25.59 -46.28
CA THR A 283 9.98 -25.38 -47.42
C THR A 283 9.27 -24.44 -48.38
N ILE A 284 9.90 -23.31 -48.67
CA ILE A 284 9.38 -22.34 -49.63
C ILE A 284 10.21 -22.35 -50.91
N VAL A 285 9.55 -22.16 -52.03
CA VAL A 285 10.11 -22.29 -53.39
C VAL A 285 9.92 -20.98 -54.13
N GLU A 286 10.93 -20.52 -54.86
CA GLU A 286 10.84 -19.25 -55.60
C GLU A 286 9.77 -19.33 -56.70
N ARG A 287 8.79 -18.41 -56.64
CA ARG A 287 7.60 -18.41 -57.51
C ARG A 287 7.95 -18.29 -58.99
N ASN A 288 8.81 -17.35 -59.34
CA ASN A 288 9.15 -17.05 -60.73
C ASN A 288 9.87 -18.22 -61.41
N SER A 289 10.79 -18.86 -60.69
CA SER A 289 11.56 -20.00 -61.17
C SER A 289 10.65 -21.23 -61.36
N PHE A 290 9.76 -21.48 -60.40
CA PHE A 290 8.80 -22.59 -60.48
C PHE A 290 7.79 -22.40 -61.62
N ASP A 291 7.18 -21.21 -61.74
CA ASP A 291 6.21 -20.90 -62.80
C ASP A 291 6.82 -21.02 -64.21
N ARG A 292 8.09 -20.64 -64.37
CA ARG A 292 8.81 -20.75 -65.66
C ARG A 292 8.94 -22.21 -66.09
N ILE A 293 9.31 -23.10 -65.18
CA ILE A 293 9.53 -24.53 -65.47
C ILE A 293 8.20 -25.20 -65.83
N ILE A 294 7.15 -24.97 -65.03
CA ILE A 294 5.82 -25.53 -65.30
C ILE A 294 5.26 -25.04 -66.65
N ARG A 295 5.46 -23.76 -67.00
CA ARG A 295 5.07 -23.23 -68.31
C ARG A 295 5.82 -23.89 -69.46
N LEU A 296 7.13 -24.11 -69.32
CA LEU A 296 7.94 -24.75 -70.35
C LEU A 296 7.53 -26.21 -70.57
N GLU A 297 7.25 -26.96 -69.50
CA GLU A 297 6.74 -28.32 -69.61
C GLU A 297 5.32 -28.38 -70.21
N CYS A 298 4.40 -27.51 -69.77
CA CYS A 298 3.06 -27.46 -70.38
C CYS A 298 3.10 -27.08 -71.87
N ALA A 299 4.04 -26.21 -72.28
CA ALA A 299 4.26 -25.87 -73.68
C ALA A 299 4.87 -27.04 -74.48
N PHE A 300 5.74 -27.82 -73.84
CA PHE A 300 6.29 -29.05 -74.41
C PHE A 300 5.17 -30.08 -74.60
N ILE A 301 4.40 -30.39 -73.55
CA ILE A 301 3.29 -31.35 -73.58
C ILE A 301 2.24 -30.93 -74.63
N ASN A 302 1.88 -29.65 -74.74
CA ASN A 302 0.94 -29.19 -75.78
C ASN A 302 1.48 -29.32 -77.20
N LYS A 303 2.80 -29.13 -77.43
CA LYS A 303 3.42 -29.39 -78.75
C LYS A 303 3.39 -30.87 -79.13
N TYR A 304 3.55 -31.79 -78.19
CA TYR A 304 3.49 -33.23 -78.48
C TYR A 304 2.05 -33.76 -78.52
N CYS A 305 1.08 -33.10 -77.88
CA CYS A 305 -0.34 -33.46 -77.96
C CYS A 305 -0.98 -33.00 -79.28
N THR A 306 -0.57 -31.85 -79.85
CA THR A 306 -1.02 -31.43 -81.19
C THR A 306 -0.45 -32.31 -82.31
N PHE A 307 0.74 -32.90 -82.13
CA PHE A 307 1.30 -33.87 -83.07
C PHE A 307 0.64 -35.26 -83.02
N ARG A 308 -0.20 -35.56 -82.02
CA ARG A 308 -0.87 -36.86 -81.88
C ARG A 308 -2.30 -36.90 -82.44
N ASN A 309 -2.81 -35.78 -82.96
CA ASN A 309 -4.10 -35.65 -83.65
C ASN A 309 -3.96 -35.37 -85.17
N LEU A 310 -2.77 -35.59 -85.72
CA LEU A 310 -2.49 -35.51 -87.16
C LEU A 310 -1.78 -36.79 -87.61
N TYR A 311 -2.43 -37.94 -87.44
CA TYR A 311 -2.26 -39.15 -88.25
C TYR A 311 -3.53 -39.98 -88.20
#